data_AF-A0A356FAJ5-F1
#
_entry.id   AF-A0A356FAJ5-F1
#
_cell.length_a   1.000
_cell.length_b   1.000
_cell.length_c   1.000
_cell.angle_alpha   90.00
_cell.angle_beta   90.00
_cell.angle_gamma   90.00
#
_symmetry.space_group_name_H-M   'P 1'
#
loop_
_entity.id
_entity.type
_entity.pdbx_description
1 polymer ?
#
loop_
_entity_poly.entity_id
_entity_poly.type
_entity_poly.pdbx_seq_one_letter_code
_entity_poly.pdbx_strand_id
1 'polypeptide(L)'
;HFILKFDSAETGKQAEMFLDPFHGGRLLNVRECVELLESSGESFRDELLEAVDDRVILCRMLGNLLNVYHGGSDRRRMNRVAAMLKLLQDPRD
;
A
#
# COMPACT_ATOMS: atom_id res chain seq x y z
N HIS A 1 3.16 5.19 -7.24
CA HIS A 1 2.91 5.45 -5.79
C HIS A 1 1.93 4.40 -5.25
N PHE A 2 1.93 4.05 -3.96
CA PHE A 2 0.88 3.16 -3.39
C PHE A 2 0.05 3.92 -2.35
N ILE A 3 -1.27 3.86 -2.50
CA ILE A 3 -2.25 4.55 -1.66
C ILE A 3 -3.19 3.50 -1.08
N LEU A 4 -3.57 3.65 0.18
CA LEU A 4 -4.54 2.78 0.84
C LEU A 4 -5.94 3.32 0.60
N LYS A 5 -6.84 2.47 0.09
CA LYS A 5 -8.28 2.70 0.08
C LYS A 5 -8.90 2.01 1.29
N PHE A 6 -9.75 2.70 2.02
CA PHE A 6 -10.55 2.10 3.08
C PHE A 6 -11.95 2.69 3.08
N ASP A 7 -12.92 1.86 3.44
CA ASP A 7 -14.30 2.29 3.58
C ASP A 7 -14.51 2.77 5.01
N SER A 8 -14.92 4.04 5.18
CA SER A 8 -15.45 4.49 6.46
C SER A 8 -16.96 4.30 6.49
N ALA A 9 -17.46 3.62 7.54
CA ALA A 9 -18.88 3.44 7.79
C ALA A 9 -19.48 4.57 8.67
N GLU A 10 -18.72 5.62 8.97
CA GLU A 10 -19.24 6.70 9.80
C GLU A 10 -20.38 7.44 9.08
N THR A 11 -21.54 7.51 9.72
CA THR A 11 -22.77 8.20 9.30
C THR A 11 -23.64 7.54 8.21
N GLY A 12 -23.49 6.23 7.97
CA GLY A 12 -24.41 5.48 7.08
C GLY A 12 -24.28 5.84 5.60
N LYS A 13 -23.25 6.61 5.24
CA LYS A 13 -22.78 6.80 3.87
C LYS A 13 -21.41 6.15 3.76
N GLN A 14 -21.26 5.23 2.83
CA GLN A 14 -19.95 4.68 2.45
C GLN A 14 -19.19 5.81 1.75
N ALA A 15 -18.21 6.39 2.44
CA ALA A 15 -17.31 7.37 1.85
C ALA A 15 -15.99 6.65 1.57
N GLU A 16 -15.60 6.59 0.29
CA GLU A 16 -14.29 6.09 -0.10
C GLU A 16 -13.24 7.08 0.41
N MET A 17 -12.34 6.60 1.27
CA MET A 17 -11.24 7.38 1.80
C MET A 17 -9.92 6.81 1.30
N PHE A 18 -9.01 7.70 0.92
CA PHE A 18 -7.69 7.34 0.46
C PHE A 18 -6.63 7.88 1.43
N LEU A 19 -5.59 7.11 1.69
CA LEU A 19 -4.50 7.48 2.59
C LEU A 19 -3.15 7.24 1.95
N ASP A 20 -2.29 8.26 2.00
CA ASP A 20 -0.92 8.21 1.52
C ASP A 20 0.05 7.80 2.65
N PRO A 21 0.52 6.54 2.67
CA PRO A 21 1.39 6.05 3.72
C PRO A 21 2.82 6.63 3.64
N PHE A 22 3.21 7.24 2.51
CA PHE A 22 4.55 7.80 2.32
C PHE A 22 4.67 9.25 2.82
N HIS A 23 3.53 9.93 2.99
CA HIS A 23 3.47 11.33 3.44
C HIS A 23 2.74 11.46 4.78
N GLY A 24 3.14 10.64 5.77
CA GLY A 24 2.64 10.72 7.14
C GLY A 24 1.18 10.30 7.30
N GLY A 25 0.64 9.52 6.36
CA GLY A 25 -0.76 9.11 6.38
C GLY A 25 -1.73 10.21 5.96
N ARG A 26 -1.31 11.12 5.08
CA ARG A 26 -2.17 12.17 4.52
C ARG A 26 -3.43 11.56 3.91
N LEU A 27 -4.60 12.06 4.32
CA LEU A 27 -5.87 11.74 3.68
C LEU A 27 -5.97 12.44 2.33
N LEU A 28 -6.52 11.71 1.37
CA LEU A 28 -6.70 12.15 0.00
C LEU A 28 -8.14 11.87 -0.44
N ASN A 29 -8.65 12.75 -1.30
CA ASN A 29 -9.81 12.45 -2.14
C ASN A 29 -9.37 12.00 -3.54
N VAL A 30 -10.33 11.55 -4.36
CA VAL A 30 -10.10 11.09 -5.75
C VAL A 30 -9.32 12.11 -6.58
N ARG A 31 -9.69 13.39 -6.52
CA ARG A 31 -9.00 14.45 -7.29
C ARG A 31 -7.55 14.58 -6.86
N GLU A 32 -7.25 14.50 -5.57
CA GLU A 32 -5.86 14.56 -5.08
C GLU A 32 -5.06 13.31 -5.49
N CYS A 33 -5.69 12.13 -5.58
CA CYS A 33 -5.05 10.93 -6.12
C CYS A 33 -4.68 11.09 -7.61
N VAL A 34 -5.56 11.72 -8.41
CA VAL A 34 -5.30 12.03 -9.82
C VAL A 34 -4.13 13.01 -9.94
N GLU A 35 -4.15 14.10 -9.18
CA GLU A 35 -3.08 15.12 -9.19
C GLU A 35 -1.72 14.50 -8.82
N LEU A 36 -1.67 13.58 -7.85
CA LEU A 36 -0.45 12.86 -7.50
C LEU A 36 0.08 12.01 -8.67
N LEU A 37 -0.80 11.28 -9.35
CA LEU A 37 -0.41 10.42 -10.47
C LEU A 37 0.08 11.24 -11.67
N GLU A 38 -0.67 12.27 -12.05
CA GLU A 38 -0.31 13.15 -13.17
C GLU A 38 0.99 13.91 -12.91
N SER A 39 1.25 14.30 -11.66
CA SER A 39 2.53 14.92 -11.27
C SER A 39 3.75 14.00 -11.46
N SER A 40 3.53 12.69 -11.51
CA SER A 40 4.56 11.68 -11.78
C SER A 40 4.70 11.33 -13.27
N GLY A 41 3.92 11.99 -14.14
CA GLY A 41 3.90 11.74 -15.58
C GLY A 41 3.09 10.51 -16.00
N GLU A 42 2.36 9.90 -15.07
CA GLU A 42 1.48 8.76 -15.33
C GLU A 42 0.04 9.24 -15.62
N SER A 43 -0.63 8.62 -16.60
CA SER A 43 -2.02 8.93 -16.92
C SER A 43 -2.98 8.20 -15.99
N PHE A 44 -3.99 8.92 -15.52
CA PHE A 44 -5.03 8.36 -14.67
C PHE A 44 -5.98 7.43 -15.43
N ARG A 45 -6.38 6.35 -14.75
CA ARG A 45 -7.46 5.45 -15.14
C ARG A 45 -8.21 5.02 -13.88
N ASP A 46 -9.53 4.89 -13.97
CA ASP A 46 -10.39 4.59 -12.82
C ASP A 46 -9.99 3.29 -12.11
N GLU A 47 -9.48 2.29 -12.85
CA GLU A 47 -9.07 1.01 -12.28
C GLU A 47 -7.90 1.15 -11.28
N LEU A 48 -7.15 2.27 -11.32
CA LEU A 48 -6.08 2.54 -10.36
C LEU A 48 -6.61 2.87 -8.95
N LEU A 49 -7.91 3.17 -8.81
CA LEU A 49 -8.57 3.39 -7.52
C LEU A 49 -9.28 2.14 -6.98
N GLU A 50 -9.24 1.03 -7.71
CA GLU A 50 -9.76 -0.24 -7.22
C GLU A 50 -8.92 -0.74 -6.04
N ALA A 51 -9.60 -1.23 -5.00
CA ALA A 51 -8.92 -1.81 -3.86
C ALA A 51 -8.20 -3.10 -4.30
N VAL A 52 -6.94 -3.24 -3.91
CA VAL A 52 -6.22 -4.50 -4.01
C VAL A 52 -6.57 -5.38 -2.80
N ASP A 53 -6.41 -6.70 -2.95
CA ASP A 53 -6.61 -7.63 -1.85
C ASP A 53 -5.66 -7.36 -0.67
N ASP A 54 -6.09 -7.69 0.55
CA ASP A 54 -5.29 -7.60 1.78
C ASP A 54 -3.92 -8.28 1.64
N ARG A 55 -3.84 -9.38 0.88
CA ARG A 55 -2.58 -10.07 0.59
C ARG A 55 -1.59 -9.17 -0.13
N VAL A 56 -2.04 -8.40 -1.12
CA VAL A 56 -1.20 -7.46 -1.87
C VAL A 56 -0.70 -6.34 -0.96
N ILE A 57 -1.57 -5.83 -0.08
CA ILE A 57 -1.21 -4.82 0.93
C ILE A 57 -0.11 -5.36 1.84
N LEU A 58 -0.28 -6.57 2.39
CA LEU A 58 0.71 -7.22 3.25
C LEU A 58 2.04 -7.44 2.52
N CYS A 59 2.03 -7.91 1.27
CA CYS A 59 3.24 -8.07 0.46
C CYS A 59 3.99 -6.73 0.30
N ARG A 60 3.28 -5.62 0.06
CA ARG A 60 3.89 -4.29 -0.03
C ARG A 60 4.48 -3.84 1.31
N MET A 61 3.76 -4.03 2.42
CA MET A 61 4.25 -3.71 3.75
C MET A 61 5.53 -4.48 4.10
N LEU A 62 5.55 -5.79 3.84
CA LEU A 62 6.73 -6.63 4.05
C LEU A 62 7.89 -6.22 3.14
N GLY A 63 7.62 -5.88 1.87
CA GLY A 63 8.63 -5.35 0.95
C GLY A 63 9.26 -4.06 1.47
N ASN A 64 8.45 -3.12 1.97
CA ASN A 64 8.93 -1.88 2.58
C ASN A 64 9.82 -2.17 3.80
N LEU A 65 9.40 -3.09 4.68
CA LEU A 65 10.20 -3.50 5.84
C LEU A 65 11.51 -4.17 5.45
N LEU A 66 11.49 -5.01 4.41
CA LEU A 66 12.69 -5.67 3.90
C LEU A 66 13.73 -4.65 3.45
N ASN A 67 13.30 -3.63 2.70
CA ASN A 67 14.17 -2.53 2.25
C ASN A 67 14.78 -1.76 3.43
N VAL A 68 13.98 -1.45 4.47
CA VAL A 68 14.46 -0.79 5.69
C VAL A 68 15.50 -1.64 6.42
N TYR A 69 15.24 -2.93 6.61
CA TYR A 69 16.18 -3.81 7.33
C TYR A 69 17.45 -4.11 6.56
N HIS A 70 17.38 -4.13 5.23
CA HIS A 70 18.56 -4.25 4.37
C HIS A 70 19.52 -3.06 4.58
N GLY A 71 19.01 -1.83 4.64
CA GLY A 71 19.82 -0.64 4.89
C GLY A 71 20.45 -0.57 6.29
N GLY A 72 19.83 -1.23 7.28
CA GLY A 72 20.28 -1.22 8.69
C GLY A 72 21.16 -2.41 9.11
N SER A 73 21.49 -3.34 8.20
CA SER A 73 22.20 -4.59 8.51
C SER A 73 21.53 -5.50 9.57
N ASP A 74 20.23 -5.32 9.85
CA ASP A 74 19.45 -6.17 10.76
C ASP A 74 19.04 -7.48 10.07
N ARG A 75 20.04 -8.36 9.92
CA ARG A 75 19.90 -9.62 9.16
C ARG A 75 18.84 -10.55 9.76
N ARG A 76 18.61 -10.49 11.07
CA ARG A 76 17.59 -11.30 11.75
C ARG A 76 16.18 -10.88 11.31
N ARG A 77 15.85 -9.59 11.40
CA ARG A 77 14.53 -9.09 10.97
C ARG A 77 14.34 -9.23 9.47
N MET A 78 15.39 -8.97 8.69
CA MET A 78 15.41 -9.17 7.23
C MET A 78 15.03 -10.62 6.86
N ASN A 79 15.71 -11.62 7.44
CA ASN A 79 15.41 -13.04 7.16
C ASN A 79 13.97 -13.42 7.54
N ARG A 80 13.45 -12.90 8.66
CA ARG A 80 12.08 -13.17 9.11
C ARG A 80 11.04 -12.58 8.13
N VAL A 81 11.22 -11.33 7.71
CA VAL A 81 10.33 -10.67 6.76
C VAL A 81 10.39 -11.35 5.39
N ALA A 82 11.58 -11.71 4.91
CA ALA A 82 11.74 -12.44 3.66
C ALA A 82 11.00 -13.79 3.67
N ALA A 83 11.06 -14.53 4.78
CA ALA A 83 10.32 -15.78 4.94
C ALA A 83 8.79 -15.56 4.92
N MET A 84 8.29 -14.54 5.60
CA MET A 84 6.86 -14.17 5.58
C MET A 84 6.40 -13.78 4.19
N LEU A 85 7.19 -12.95 3.48
CA LEU A 85 6.86 -12.52 2.12
C LEU A 85 6.79 -13.72 1.16
N LYS A 86 7.73 -14.66 1.28
CA LYS A 86 7.71 -15.91 0.50
C LYS A 86 6.42 -16.71 0.74
N LEU A 87 5.96 -16.83 2.00
CA LEU A 87 4.71 -17.54 2.33
C LEU A 87 3.46 -16.85 1.77
N LEU A 88 3.47 -15.52 1.64
CA LEU A 88 2.35 -14.79 1.07
C LEU A 88 2.32 -14.85 -0.47
N GLN A 89 3.49 -14.91 -1.11
CA GLN A 89 3.64 -15.00 -2.56
C GLN A 89 3.41 -16.41 -3.11
N ASP A 90 3.75 -17.43 -2.31
CA ASP A 90 3.58 -18.85 -2.63
C ASP A 90 2.76 -19.52 -1.50
N PRO A 91 1.44 -19.27 -1.46
CA PRO A 91 0.57 -19.98 -0.54
C PRO A 91 0.58 -21.46 -0.93
N ARG A 92 1.18 -22.30 -0.09
CA ARG A 92 0.97 -23.74 -0.18
C ARG A 92 -0.50 -23.99 0.11
N ASP A 93 -1.24 -24.45 -0.91
CA ASP A 93 -2.62 -24.94 -0.79
C ASP A 93 -2.73 -26.08 0.23
#